data_AF-A0A7V9M704-F1
#
_entry.id   AF-A0A7V9M704-F1
#
_cell.length_a   1.000
_cell.length_b   1.000
_cell.length_c   1.000
_cell.angle_alpha   90.00
_cell.angle_beta   90.00
_cell.angle_gamma   90.00
#
_symmetry.space_group_name_H-M   'P 1'
#
loop_
_entity.id
_entity.type
_entity.pdbx_description
1 polymer ?
#
loop_
_entity_poly.entity_id
_entity_poly.type
_entity_poly.pdbx_seq_one_letter_code
_entity_poly.pdbx_strand_id
1 'polypeptide(L)' 'MTAAGPLRVGDRLPDVKLLTPTGEETDLRAWRGEATLLIFLRHLG' A
#
# COMPACT_ATOMS: atom_id res chain seq x y z
N MET A 1 0.62 -19.11 -6.40
CA MET A 1 1.16 -17.80 -5.99
C MET A 1 1.32 -17.81 -4.49
N THR A 2 2.54 -17.67 -3.99
CA THR A 2 2.81 -17.51 -2.55
C THR A 2 2.78 -16.02 -2.21
N ALA A 3 2.06 -15.64 -1.17
CA ALA A 3 2.08 -14.26 -0.69
C ALA A 3 3.49 -13.90 -0.21
N ALA A 4 4.00 -12.73 -0.61
CA ALA A 4 5.21 -12.19 -0.02
C ALA A 4 4.96 -11.92 1.48
N GLY A 5 5.99 -12.12 2.30
CA GLY A 5 5.93 -11.82 3.73
C GLY A 5 5.74 -10.33 4.04
N PRO A 6 5.61 -9.95 5.32
CA PRO A 6 5.49 -8.54 5.71
C PRO A 6 6.72 -7.73 5.32
N LEU A 7 6.51 -6.46 4.99
CA LEU A 7 7.60 -5.50 4.73
C LEU A 7 8.44 -5.27 5.99
N ARG A 8 9.75 -5.15 5.83
CA ARG A 8 10.71 -4.83 6.89
C ARG A 8 11.18 -3.39 6.78
N VAL A 9 11.75 -2.87 7.86
CA VAL A 9 12.37 -1.54 7.87
C VAL A 9 13.52 -1.51 6.86
N GLY A 10 13.52 -0.50 5.99
CA GLY A 10 14.52 -0.34 4.92
C GLY A 10 14.14 -1.02 3.60
N ASP A 11 13.10 -1.86 3.58
CA ASP A 11 12.59 -2.41 2.33
C ASP A 11 12.03 -1.30 1.45
N ARG A 12 12.21 -1.46 0.13
CA ARG A 12 11.53 -0.61 -0.83
C ARG A 12 10.03 -0.89 -0.77
N LEU A 13 9.22 0.17 -0.67
CA LEU A 13 7.77 0.05 -0.79
C LEU A 13 7.40 -0.64 -2.13
N PRO A 14 6.47 -1.61 -2.10
CA PRO A 14 6.04 -2.31 -3.30
C PRO A 14 5.27 -1.37 -4.24
N ASP A 15 5.34 -1.65 -5.54
CA ASP A 15 4.47 -0.98 -6.51
C ASP A 15 3.07 -1.57 -6.40
N VAL A 16 2.18 -0.84 -5.71
CA VAL A 16 0.80 -1.21 -5.45
C VAL A 16 -0.11 -0.13 -6.03
N LYS A 17 -1.12 -0.56 -6.78
CA LYS A 17 -2.26 0.28 -7.15
C LYS A 17 -3.31 0.24 -6.05
N LEU A 18 -3.76 1.41 -5.64
CA LEU A 18 -4.80 1.62 -4.65
C LEU A 18 -6.01 2.24 -5.33
N LEU A 19 -7.19 1.98 -4.77
CA LEU A 19 -8.42 2.67 -5.13
C LEU A 19 -8.66 3.81 -4.14
N THR A 20 -8.95 4.99 -4.66
CA THR A 20 -9.43 6.10 -3.85
C THR A 20 -10.88 5.86 -3.42
N PRO A 21 -11.39 6.60 -2.42
CA PRO A 21 -12.80 6.54 -2.04
C PRO A 21 -13.77 6.89 -3.19
N THR A 22 -13.31 7.62 -4.21
CA THR A 22 -14.10 7.97 -5.40
C THR A 22 -14.05 6.89 -6.49
N GLY A 23 -13.28 5.81 -6.28
CA GLY A 23 -13.12 4.71 -7.24
C GLY A 23 -12.04 4.93 -8.29
N GLU A 24 -11.26 6.01 -8.19
CA GLU A 24 -10.12 6.25 -9.09
C GLU A 24 -8.92 5.41 -8.67
N GLU A 25 -8.12 4.96 -9.64
CA GLU A 25 -6.86 4.28 -9.36
C GLU A 25 -5.75 5.30 -9.06
N THR A 26 -4.88 4.95 -8.11
CA THR A 26 -3.66 5.70 -7.80
C THR A 26 -2.54 4.75 -7.42
N ASP A 27 -1.29 5.14 -7.70
CA ASP A 27 -0.13 4.34 -7.31
C ASP A 27 0.36 4.75 -5.91
N LEU A 28 0.71 3.77 -5.07
CA LEU A 28 1.33 4.02 -3.76
C LEU A 28 2.60 4.89 -3.84
N ARG A 29 3.30 4.85 -4.98
CA ARG A 29 4.50 5.68 -5.21
C ARG A 29 4.21 7.18 -5.34
N ALA A 30 2.95 7.58 -5.54
CA ALA A 30 2.56 8.98 -5.66
C ALA A 30 2.87 9.79 -4.39
N TRP A 31 2.96 9.12 -3.23
CA TRP A 31 3.27 9.72 -1.93
C TRP A 31 4.75 9.62 -1.52
N ARG A 32 5.65 9.25 -2.43
CA ARG A 32 7.09 9.21 -2.13
C ARG A 32 7.62 10.60 -1.77
N GLY A 33 8.41 10.67 -0.71
CA GLY A 33 9.00 11.91 -0.21
C GLY A 33 8.24 12.51 0.98
N GLU A 34 7.04 12.01 1.26
CA GLU A 34 6.30 12.29 2.48
C GLU A 34 6.40 11.12 3.46
N ALA A 35 6.29 11.39 4.76
CA ALA A 35 6.16 10.33 5.75
C ALA A 35 4.76 9.71 5.62
N THR A 36 4.66 8.60 4.90
CA THR A 36 3.38 7.90 4.65
C THR A 36 3.14 6.79 5.68
N LEU A 37 1.97 6.81 6.33
CA LEU A 37 1.48 5.72 7.18
C LEU A 37 0.50 4.83 6.38
N LEU A 38 0.76 3.53 6.32
CA LEU A 38 -0.14 2.54 5.69
C LEU A 38 -0.84 1.69 6.74
N ILE A 39 -2.17 1.65 6.68
CA ILE A 39 -3.02 0.89 7.60
C ILE A 39 -3.73 -0.20 6.80
N PHE A 40 -3.49 -1.46 7.17
CA PHE A 40 -4.16 -2.62 6.57
C PHE A 40 -5.30 -3.06 7.47
N LEU A 41 -6.53 -2.90 6.99
CA LEU A 41 -7.74 -3.31 7.70
C LEU A 41 -8.27 -4.61 7.09
N ARG A 42 -8.61 -5.58 7.94
CA ARG A 42 -9.33 -6.79 7.52
C ARG A 42 -10.82 -6.54 7.71
N HIS A 43 -11.59 -6.56 6.62
CA HIS A 43 -13.04 -6.58 6.72
C HIS A 43 -13.49 -7.97 7.18
N LEU A 44 -14.07 -8.05 8.38
CA LEU A 44 -14.78 -9.23 8.87
C LEU A 44 -16.25 -8.90 8.58
N GLY A 45 -16.86 -9.62 7.62
CA GLY A 45 -18.22 -9.35 7.14
C GLY A 45 -19.26 -9.24 8.25
#